data_AF-A0A0M9X8S5-F1
#
_entry.id   AF-A0A0M9X8S5-F1
#
_cell.length_a   1.000
_cell.length_b   1.000
_cell.length_c   1.000
_cell.angle_alpha   90.00
_cell.angle_beta   90.00
_cell.angle_gamma   90.00
#
_symmetry.space_group_name_H-M   'P 1'
#
loop_
_entity.id
_entity.type
_entity.pdbx_description
1 polymer ?
#
loop_
_entity_poly.entity_id
_entity_poly.type
_entity_poly.pdbx_seq_one_letter_code
_entity_poly.pdbx_strand_id
1 'polypeptide(L)'
;YDGGQSSDGKHTSSVYTLTSTGTQFTVAKTWTSPGSFNWSASQPTSGDYNADGKDDIAILYDGGQSSDGKHTSSVYTLTSTGT
;
A
#
# COMPACT_ATOMS: atom_id res chain seq x y z
N TYR A 1 -6.56 -4.34 1.33
CA TYR A 1 -7.84 -4.89 0.86
C TYR A 1 -8.24 -4.16 -0.41
N ASP A 2 -8.62 -4.90 -1.45
CA ASP A 2 -9.17 -4.34 -2.70
C ASP A 2 -10.59 -3.83 -2.45
N GLY A 3 -10.76 -2.51 -2.46
CA GLY A 3 -12.03 -1.83 -2.24
C GLY A 3 -12.90 -1.75 -3.50
N GLY A 4 -12.44 -2.26 -4.63
CA GLY A 4 -13.11 -2.13 -5.92
C GLY A 4 -12.98 -0.73 -6.51
N GLN A 5 -13.81 -0.45 -7.52
CA GLN A 5 -13.78 0.79 -8.27
C GLN A 5 -14.84 1.78 -7.74
N SER A 6 -14.45 3.01 -7.43
CA SER A 6 -15.37 4.09 -7.10
C SER A 6 -16.18 4.54 -8.31
N SER A 7 -17.24 5.31 -8.08
CA SER A 7 -18.13 5.81 -9.13
C SER A 7 -17.45 6.71 -10.17
N ASP A 8 -16.30 7.30 -9.86
CA ASP A 8 -15.45 8.05 -10.78
C ASP A 8 -14.42 7.18 -11.53
N GLY A 9 -14.55 5.85 -11.46
CA GLY A 9 -13.72 4.91 -12.20
C GLY A 9 -12.35 4.64 -11.58
N LYS A 10 -12.11 5.06 -10.34
CA LYS A 10 -10.82 4.87 -9.69
C LYS A 10 -10.77 3.62 -8.82
N HIS A 11 -9.64 2.91 -8.83
CA HIS A 11 -9.43 1.78 -7.92
C HIS A 11 -9.17 2.29 -6.51
N THR A 12 -9.90 1.73 -5.55
CA THR A 12 -9.74 2.04 -4.14
C THR A 12 -9.14 0.85 -3.41
N SER A 13 -8.18 1.11 -2.52
CA SER A 13 -7.65 0.13 -1.58
C SER A 13 -7.72 0.67 -0.16
N SER A 14 -7.93 -0.20 0.81
CA SER A 14 -7.87 0.15 2.24
C SER A 14 -6.82 -0.66 2.97
N VAL A 15 -6.19 -0.04 3.97
CA VAL A 15 -5.32 -0.70 4.96
C VAL A 15 -6.11 -0.91 6.25
N TYR A 16 -6.01 -2.13 6.78
CA TYR A 16 -6.50 -2.49 8.11
C TYR A 16 -5.31 -2.86 8.97
N THR A 17 -5.19 -2.22 10.13
CA THR A 17 -4.17 -2.54 11.12
C THR A 17 -4.80 -3.43 12.19
N LEU A 18 -4.15 -4.56 12.46
CA LEU A 18 -4.52 -5.49 13.52
C LEU A 18 -3.51 -5.36 14.65
N THR A 19 -3.84 -4.59 15.67
CA THR A 19 -2.94 -4.37 16.81
C THR A 19 -3.14 -5.48 17.82
N SER A 20 -2.07 -6.22 18.13
CA SER A 20 -2.09 -7.25 19.17
C SER A 20 -2.20 -6.60 20.55
N THR A 21 -3.03 -7.18 21.42
CA THR A 21 -3.07 -6.88 22.86
C THR A 21 -2.39 -7.97 23.69
N GLY A 22 -1.71 -8.93 23.04
CA GLY A 22 -1.11 -10.12 23.66
C GLY A 22 -2.05 -11.32 23.79
N THR A 23 -3.38 -11.12 23.77
CA THR A 23 -4.39 -12.19 23.85
C THR A 23 -5.42 -12.13 22.72
N GLN A 24 -5.56 -10.97 22.07
CA GLN A 24 -6.47 -10.73 20.95
C GLN A 24 -5.90 -9.65 20.03
N PHE A 25 -6.57 -9.41 18.91
CA PHE A 25 -6.27 -8.31 18.00
C PHE A 25 -7.40 -7.30 18.00
N THR A 26 -7.08 -6.02 17.97
CA THR A 26 -8.03 -4.95 17.65
C THR A 26 -7.85 -4.56 16.19
N VAL A 27 -8.97 -4.45 15.46
CA VAL A 27 -8.94 -4.12 14.03
C VAL A 27 -9.33 -2.67 13.85
N ALA A 28 -8.51 -1.90 13.13
CA ALA A 28 -8.83 -0.54 12.70
C ALA A 28 -8.59 -0.40 11.20
N LYS A 29 -9.52 0.23 10.46
CA LYS A 29 -9.23 0.73 9.12
C LYS A 29 -8.45 2.03 9.28
N THR A 30 -7.15 1.99 8.98
CA THR A 30 -6.23 3.10 9.26
C THR A 30 -6.00 4.01 8.06
N TRP A 31 -6.29 3.53 6.85
CA TRP A 31 -6.16 4.34 5.64
C TRP A 31 -7.04 3.80 4.49
N THR A 32 -7.45 4.71 3.60
CA THR A 32 -8.08 4.39 2.30
C THR A 32 -7.46 5.27 1.23
N SER A 33 -7.12 4.67 0.10
CA SER A 33 -6.57 5.41 -1.03
C SER A 33 -7.59 6.41 -1.58
N PRO A 34 -7.18 7.59 -2.05
CA PRO A 34 -8.06 8.55 -2.72
C PRO A 34 -8.41 8.14 -4.17
N GLY A 35 -8.36 6.84 -4.50
CA GLY A 35 -8.59 6.31 -5.85
C GLY A 35 -7.32 6.07 -6.69
N SER A 36 -6.17 5.85 -6.06
CA SER A 36 -4.88 5.76 -6.76
C SER A 36 -4.18 4.42 -6.61
N PHE A 37 -4.75 3.48 -5.84
CA PHE A 37 -4.05 2.26 -5.45
C PHE A 37 -4.91 1.03 -5.73
N ASN A 38 -4.44 0.21 -6.67
CA ASN A 38 -5.00 -1.11 -6.94
C ASN A 38 -4.13 -2.19 -6.28
N TRP A 39 -4.74 -3.02 -5.43
CA TRP A 39 -4.03 -4.10 -4.74
C TRP A 39 -3.42 -5.12 -5.71
N SER A 40 -4.09 -5.44 -6.83
CA SER A 40 -3.57 -6.42 -7.80
C SER A 40 -2.35 -5.92 -8.57
N ALA A 41 -2.15 -4.60 -8.62
CA ALA A 41 -0.98 -3.96 -9.22
C ALA A 41 0.17 -3.76 -8.22
N SER A 42 0.00 -4.19 -6.96
CA SER A 42 0.93 -3.90 -5.86
C SER A 42 1.72 -5.14 -5.46
N GLN A 43 3.03 -4.97 -5.27
CA GLN A 43 3.92 -5.97 -4.68
C GLN A 43 4.63 -5.36 -3.44
N PRO A 44 4.06 -5.51 -2.23
CA PRO A 44 4.64 -4.97 -1.01
C PRO A 44 5.78 -5.84 -0.48
N THR A 45 6.77 -5.18 0.10
CA THR A 45 7.90 -5.78 0.83
C THR A 45 8.14 -4.98 2.11
N SER A 46 8.70 -5.62 3.13
CA SER A 46 9.10 -4.97 4.39
C SER A 46 10.61 -5.04 4.57
N GLY A 47 11.19 -4.01 5.19
CA GLY A 47 12.59 -3.97 5.60
C GLY A 47 13.01 -2.57 6.01
N ASP A 48 14.15 -2.44 6.66
CA ASP A 48 14.74 -1.14 7.02
C ASP A 48 15.39 -0.49 5.79
N TYR A 49 14.61 0.31 5.06
CA TYR A 49 15.03 0.90 3.78
C TYR A 49 15.66 2.29 3.94
N ASN A 50 15.42 2.96 5.06
CA ASN A 50 16.04 4.25 5.39
C ASN A 50 17.22 4.15 6.38
N ALA A 51 17.53 2.94 6.87
CA ALA A 51 18.60 2.63 7.82
C ALA A 51 18.42 3.26 9.22
N ASP A 52 17.18 3.37 9.70
CA ASP A 52 16.87 3.90 11.04
C ASP A 52 16.65 2.81 12.11
N GLY A 53 16.77 1.54 11.73
CA GLY A 53 16.60 0.39 12.61
C GLY A 53 15.14 -0.03 12.81
N LYS A 54 14.19 0.51 12.05
CA LYS A 54 12.78 0.11 12.02
C LYS A 54 12.41 -0.45 10.65
N ASP A 55 11.47 -1.40 10.64
CA ASP A 55 10.95 -1.92 9.36
C ASP A 55 10.05 -0.86 8.69
N ASP A 56 10.40 -0.51 7.45
CA ASP A 56 9.60 0.25 6.50
C ASP A 56 8.81 -0.69 5.58
N ILE A 57 7.92 -0.10 4.76
CA ILE A 57 7.25 -0.80 3.66
C ILE A 57 7.67 -0.18 2.32
N ALA A 58 8.08 -1.00 1.37
CA ALA A 58 8.24 -0.61 -0.03
C ALA A 58 7.23 -1.33 -0.91
N ILE A 59 6.66 -0.63 -1.89
CA ILE A 59 5.67 -1.17 -2.83
C ILE A 59 6.15 -0.92 -4.25
N LEU A 60 6.45 -2.00 -4.97
CA LEU A 60 6.54 -1.94 -6.43
C LEU A 60 5.11 -1.93 -6.99
N TYR A 61 4.81 -0.94 -7.83
CA TYR A 61 3.48 -0.72 -8.38
C TYR A 61 3.52 -0.74 -9.90
N ASP A 62 2.66 -1.57 -10.50
CA ASP A 62 2.42 -1.58 -11.94
C ASP A 62 1.50 -0.40 -12.31
N GLY A 63 2.08 0.62 -12.95
CA GLY A 63 1.37 1.79 -13.45
C GLY A 63 0.60 1.54 -14.75
N GLY A 64 0.70 0.32 -15.30
CA GLY A 64 0.12 -0.05 -16.59
C GLY A 64 0.94 0.48 -17.76
N GLN A 65 0.34 0.48 -18.94
CA GLN A 65 0.99 0.86 -20.18
C GLN A 65 0.57 2.27 -20.61
N SER A 66 1.53 3.14 -20.92
CA SER A 66 1.28 4.46 -21.50
C SER A 66 0.79 4.35 -22.95
N SER A 67 0.27 5.46 -23.49
CA SER A 67 -0.27 5.52 -24.86
C SER A 67 0.75 5.22 -25.97
N ASP A 68 2.05 5.36 -25.68
CA ASP A 68 3.15 4.99 -26.57
C ASP A 68 3.61 3.53 -26.41
N GLY A 69 2.88 2.72 -25.64
CA GLY A 69 3.13 1.29 -25.49
C GLY A 69 4.19 0.92 -24.45
N LYS A 70 4.68 1.85 -23.62
CA LYS A 70 5.65 1.53 -22.58
C LYS A 70 4.97 1.12 -21.27
N HIS A 71 5.49 0.09 -20.62
CA HIS A 71 5.10 -0.21 -19.24
C HIS A 71 5.69 0.82 -18.29
N THR A 72 4.87 1.25 -17.34
CA THR A 72 5.27 2.18 -16.28
C THR A 72 5.24 1.45 -14.95
N SER A 73 6.24 1.71 -14.12
CA SER A 73 6.29 1.18 -12.77
C SER A 73 6.76 2.26 -11.82
N SER A 74 6.21 2.25 -10.62
CA SER A 74 6.58 3.17 -9.54
C SER A 74 7.02 2.38 -8.33
N VAL A 75 7.96 2.93 -7.56
CA VAL A 75 8.27 2.43 -6.21
C VAL A 75 7.85 3.49 -5.21
N TYR A 76 7.05 3.07 -4.24
CA TYR A 76 6.66 3.90 -3.10
C TYR A 76 7.32 3.34 -1.84
N THR A 77 7.94 4.19 -1.04
CA THR A 77 8.44 3.83 0.29
C THR A 77 7.61 4.56 1.34
N LEU A 78 7.07 3.79 2.28
CA LEU A 78 6.32 4.28 3.43
C LEU A 78 7.20 4.05 4.65
N THR A 79 7.87 5.12 5.07
CA THR A 79 8.78 5.07 6.22
C THR A 79 8.02 4.94 7.52
N SER A 80 8.41 3.98 8.34
CA SER A 80 7.90 3.79 9.68
C SER A 80 8.74 4.57 10.67
N THR A 81 8.10 5.23 11.65
CA THR A 81 8.82 5.79 12.81
C THR A 81 8.93 4.79 13.95
N GLY A 82 8.23 3.65 13.86
CA GLY A 82 8.20 2.60 14.86
C GLY A 82 7.83 3.08 16.26
N THR A 83 6.91 4.05 16.36
CA THR A 83 6.32 4.58 17.60
C THR A 83 4.90 4.08 17.78
#